data_AF-A0A7L0UPM8-F1
#
_entry.id   AF-A0A7L0UPM8-F1
#
_cell.length_a   1.000
_cell.length_b   1.000
_cell.length_c   1.000
_cell.angle_alpha   90.00
_cell.angle_beta   90.00
_cell.angle_gamma   90.00
#
_symmetry.space_group_name_H-M   'P 1'
#
loop_
_entity.id
_entity.type
_entity.pdbx_description
1 polymer ?
#
loop_
_entity_poly.entity_id
_entity_poly.type
_entity_poly.pdbx_seq_one_letter_code
_entity_poly.pdbx_strand_id
1 'polypeptide(L)'
;GGARRGGARAPVPVLPIHPDAIVNLPVEDFNAALGRARLTAAELALARDIRRRGKNKVAAQKCRRRKVEALAGLREELARLGRERERLLRARGQAERALAALRRDLARVTAQVLAALRDGDGNPLRPETFGLRLAPDGELSLEGLGGG
;
A
#
# COMPACT_ATOMS: atom_id res chain seq x y z
N GLY A 1 -40.70 -34.97 55.41
CA GLY A 1 -39.39 -34.32 55.66
C GLY A 1 -38.55 -34.40 54.41
N GLY A 2 -38.06 -33.27 53.90
CA GLY A 2 -37.17 -33.21 52.74
C GLY A 2 -36.09 -32.17 53.00
N ALA A 3 -34.89 -32.62 53.34
CA ALA A 3 -33.77 -31.79 53.75
C ALA A 3 -33.25 -30.93 52.58
N ARG A 4 -33.28 -29.62 52.74
CA ARG A 4 -32.59 -28.65 51.89
C ARG A 4 -31.08 -28.85 52.08
N ARG A 5 -30.39 -29.46 51.11
CA ARG A 5 -28.93 -29.38 51.03
C ARG A 5 -28.57 -27.98 50.52
N GLY A 6 -28.44 -27.04 51.45
CA GLY A 6 -27.77 -25.77 51.20
C GLY A 6 -26.30 -26.04 50.89
N GLY A 7 -25.98 -26.20 49.61
CA GLY A 7 -24.60 -26.18 49.15
C GLY A 7 -24.04 -24.78 49.36
N ALA A 8 -23.40 -24.55 50.50
CA ALA A 8 -22.64 -23.33 50.73
C ALA A 8 -21.61 -23.21 49.61
N ARG A 9 -21.73 -22.14 48.81
CA ARG A 9 -20.71 -21.77 47.83
C ARG A 9 -19.45 -21.51 48.65
N ALA A 10 -18.43 -22.36 48.50
CA ALA A 10 -17.15 -22.13 49.15
C ALA A 10 -16.69 -20.70 48.81
N PRO A 11 -16.25 -19.89 49.80
CA PRO A 11 -15.80 -18.54 49.54
C PRO A 11 -14.68 -18.59 48.49
N VAL A 12 -14.82 -17.80 47.43
CA VAL A 12 -13.79 -17.68 46.41
C VAL A 12 -12.55 -17.09 47.08
N PRO A 13 -11.37 -17.73 47.00
CA PRO A 13 -10.17 -17.19 47.61
C PRO A 13 -9.89 -15.79 47.04
N VAL A 14 -9.95 -14.78 47.90
CA VAL A 14 -9.61 -13.41 47.52
C VAL A 14 -8.09 -13.30 47.58
N LEU A 15 -7.46 -13.16 46.42
CA LEU A 15 -6.01 -13.00 46.37
C LEU A 15 -5.61 -11.64 46.97
N PRO A 16 -4.59 -11.59 47.85
CA PRO A 16 -4.04 -10.35 48.40
C PRO A 16 -3.14 -9.62 47.38
N ILE A 17 -3.46 -9.72 46.08
CA ILE A 17 -2.78 -9.06 44.98
C ILE A 17 -3.85 -8.52 44.04
N HIS A 18 -3.76 -7.24 43.69
CA HIS A 18 -4.73 -6.61 42.80
C HIS A 18 -4.74 -7.28 41.41
N PRO A 19 -5.91 -7.55 40.80
CA PRO A 19 -6.00 -8.20 39.49
C PRO A 19 -5.16 -7.54 38.39
N ASP A 20 -5.08 -6.21 38.38
CA ASP A 20 -4.24 -5.50 37.40
C ASP A 20 -2.74 -5.74 37.63
N ALA A 21 -2.29 -5.86 38.88
CA ALA A 21 -0.91 -6.19 39.19
C ALA A 21 -0.58 -7.63 38.77
N ILE A 22 -1.54 -8.56 38.95
CA ILE A 22 -1.41 -9.95 38.49
C ILE A 22 -1.13 -10.02 36.99
N VAL A 23 -1.80 -9.19 36.18
CA VAL A 23 -1.64 -9.21 34.72
C VAL A 23 -0.40 -8.43 34.25
N ASN A 24 -0.12 -7.27 34.84
CA ASN A 24 0.79 -6.28 34.28
C ASN A 24 2.21 -6.28 34.88
N LEU A 25 2.42 -6.84 36.08
CA LEU A 25 3.77 -6.90 36.67
C LEU A 25 4.74 -7.69 35.77
N PRO A 26 6.04 -7.37 35.76
CA PRO A 26 7.10 -8.27 35.30
C PRO A 26 7.01 -9.65 35.97
N VAL A 27 7.61 -10.68 35.38
CA VAL A 27 7.46 -12.04 35.93
C VAL A 27 8.19 -12.20 37.25
N GLU A 28 9.29 -11.49 37.43
CA GLU A 28 10.12 -11.41 38.62
C GLU A 28 9.34 -10.77 39.78
N ASP A 29 8.77 -9.58 39.55
CA ASP A 29 7.96 -8.86 40.55
C ASP A 29 6.68 -9.61 40.89
N PHE A 30 6.05 -10.25 39.90
CA PHE A 30 4.89 -11.11 40.12
C PHE A 30 5.23 -12.29 41.03
N ASN A 31 6.35 -12.98 40.76
CA ASN A 31 6.79 -14.11 41.58
C ASN A 31 7.19 -13.65 43.00
N ALA A 32 7.83 -12.48 43.12
CA ALA A 32 8.15 -11.88 44.42
C ALA A 32 6.88 -11.54 45.22
N ALA A 33 5.86 -10.97 44.56
CA ALA A 33 4.57 -10.67 45.19
C ALA A 33 3.85 -11.94 45.67
N LEU A 34 3.87 -13.03 44.87
CA LEU A 34 3.33 -14.32 45.28
C LEU A 34 4.10 -14.92 46.47
N GLY A 35 5.43 -14.81 46.48
CA GLY A 35 6.29 -15.33 47.55
C GLY A 35 6.08 -14.61 48.89
N ARG A 36 5.79 -13.31 48.88
CA ARG A 36 5.50 -12.51 50.09
C ARG A 36 4.12 -12.78 50.69
N ALA A 37 3.17 -13.22 49.88
CA ALA A 37 1.76 -13.33 50.24
C ALA A 37 1.37 -14.63 51.00
N ARG A 38 2.30 -15.57 51.26
CA ARG A 38 2.06 -16.86 51.96
C ARG A 38 0.80 -17.60 51.47
N LEU A 39 0.64 -17.71 50.14
CA LEU A 39 -0.54 -18.27 49.48
C LEU A 39 -0.55 -19.81 49.51
N THR A 40 -1.75 -20.39 49.52
CA THR A 40 -1.96 -21.83 49.31
C THR A 40 -1.67 -22.23 47.85
N ALA A 41 -1.48 -23.53 47.61
CA ALA A 41 -1.29 -24.05 46.25
C ALA A 41 -2.45 -23.72 45.30
N ALA A 42 -3.69 -23.73 45.82
CA ALA A 42 -4.89 -23.39 45.06
C ALA A 42 -4.92 -21.90 44.68
N GLU A 43 -4.54 -21.01 45.59
CA GLU A 43 -4.43 -19.56 45.35
C GLU A 43 -3.30 -19.22 44.37
N LEU A 44 -2.15 -19.88 44.47
CA LEU A 44 -1.05 -19.74 43.51
C LEU A 44 -1.47 -20.17 42.10
N ALA A 45 -2.18 -21.29 41.98
CA ALA A 45 -2.73 -21.75 40.70
C ALA A 45 -3.75 -20.76 40.14
N LEU A 46 -4.63 -20.22 40.98
CA LEU A 46 -5.60 -19.20 40.60
C LEU A 46 -4.92 -17.92 40.11
N ALA A 47 -3.92 -17.40 40.84
CA ALA A 47 -3.20 -16.18 40.46
C ALA A 47 -2.50 -16.34 39.11
N ARG A 48 -1.84 -17.48 38.87
CA ARG A 48 -1.19 -17.81 37.59
C ARG A 48 -2.21 -17.90 36.46
N ASP A 49 -3.36 -18.52 36.71
CA ASP A 49 -4.41 -18.66 35.70
C ASP A 49 -5.07 -17.31 35.34
N ILE A 50 -5.30 -16.45 36.34
CA ILE A 50 -5.76 -15.06 36.12
C ILE A 50 -4.73 -14.31 35.25
N ARG A 51 -3.43 -14.39 35.60
CA ARG A 51 -2.36 -13.76 34.81
C ARG A 51 -2.32 -14.28 33.39
N ARG A 52 -2.39 -15.60 33.20
CA ARG A 52 -2.39 -16.25 31.87
C ARG A 52 -3.57 -15.76 31.02
N ARG A 53 -4.79 -15.79 31.56
CA ARG A 53 -6.00 -15.31 30.86
C ARG A 53 -5.94 -13.81 30.57
N GLY A 54 -5.47 -13.01 31.53
CA GLY A 54 -5.28 -11.57 31.36
C GLY A 54 -4.27 -11.22 30.26
N LYS A 55 -3.10 -11.86 30.26
CA LYS A 55 -2.09 -11.68 29.19
C LYS A 55 -2.63 -12.10 27.83
N ASN A 56 -3.35 -13.22 27.73
CA ASN A 56 -3.99 -13.65 26.49
C ASN A 56 -5.02 -12.63 25.98
N LYS A 57 -5.82 -12.05 26.88
CA LYS A 57 -6.78 -10.99 26.54
C LYS A 57 -6.07 -9.76 25.96
N VAL A 58 -5.00 -9.29 26.60
CA VAL A 58 -4.21 -8.14 26.12
C VAL A 58 -3.53 -8.45 24.77
N ALA A 59 -2.98 -9.65 24.61
CA ALA A 59 -2.37 -10.10 23.36
C ALA A 59 -3.38 -10.13 22.21
N ALA A 60 -4.58 -10.67 22.46
CA ALA A 60 -5.67 -10.68 21.47
C ALA A 60 -6.12 -9.27 21.09
N GLN A 61 -6.21 -8.35 22.06
CA GLN A 61 -6.52 -6.94 21.80
C GLN A 61 -5.43 -6.26 20.95
N LYS A 62 -4.14 -6.45 21.28
CA LYS A 62 -3.02 -5.93 20.48
C LYS A 62 -3.02 -6.50 19.07
N CYS A 63 -3.28 -7.79 18.91
CA CYS A 63 -3.38 -8.44 17.60
C CYS A 63 -4.51 -7.83 16.75
N ARG A 64 -5.71 -7.68 17.33
CA ARG A 64 -6.84 -7.03 16.65
C ARG A 64 -6.52 -5.59 16.27
N ARG A 65 -5.93 -4.82 17.18
CA ARG A 65 -5.54 -3.42 16.93
C ARG A 65 -4.54 -3.31 15.78
N ARG A 66 -3.46 -4.10 15.80
CA ARG A 66 -2.48 -4.15 14.71
C ARG A 66 -3.11 -4.50 13.37
N LYS A 67 -4.05 -5.45 13.34
CA LYS A 67 -4.77 -5.82 12.11
C LYS A 67 -5.62 -4.66 11.57
N VAL A 68 -6.29 -3.91 12.45
CA VAL A 68 -7.08 -2.73 12.06
C VAL A 68 -6.18 -1.61 11.55
N GLU A 69 -5.07 -1.33 12.25
CA GLU A 69 -4.07 -0.33 11.83
C GLU A 69 -3.48 -0.68 10.46
N ALA A 70 -3.12 -1.96 10.23
CA ALA A 70 -2.63 -2.42 8.94
C ALA A 70 -3.67 -2.27 7.83
N LEU A 71 -4.94 -2.60 8.09
CA LEU A 71 -6.03 -2.41 7.12
C LEU A 71 -6.25 -0.93 6.79
N ALA A 72 -6.14 -0.03 7.77
CA ALA A 72 -6.22 1.41 7.54
C ALA A 72 -5.07 1.89 6.65
N GLY A 73 -3.83 1.52 6.97
CA GLY A 73 -2.67 1.87 6.16
C GLY A 73 -2.75 1.37 4.71
N LEU A 74 -3.20 0.12 4.52
CA LEU A 74 -3.40 -0.44 3.17
C LEU A 74 -4.48 0.32 2.38
N ARG A 75 -5.56 0.77 3.03
CA ARG A 75 -6.61 1.57 2.37
C ARG A 75 -6.09 2.94 1.93
N GLU A 76 -5.29 3.58 2.78
CA GLU A 76 -4.66 4.87 2.44
C GLU A 76 -3.67 4.72 1.28
N GLU A 77 -2.86 3.66 1.28
CA GLU A 77 -1.93 3.37 0.21
C GLU A 77 -2.66 3.07 -1.11
N LEU A 78 -3.72 2.26 -1.07
CA LEU A 78 -4.54 1.99 -2.24
C LEU A 78 -5.14 3.28 -2.81
N ALA A 79 -5.66 4.17 -1.95
CA ALA A 79 -6.18 5.46 -2.38
C ALA A 79 -5.09 6.36 -2.98
N ARG A 80 -3.88 6.37 -2.40
CA ARG A 80 -2.72 7.09 -2.94
C ARG A 80 -2.34 6.58 -4.32
N LEU A 81 -2.21 5.26 -4.48
CA LEU A 81 -1.89 4.62 -5.76
C LEU A 81 -2.99 4.88 -6.81
N GLY A 82 -4.25 4.89 -6.41
CA GLY A 82 -5.38 5.26 -7.28
C GLY A 82 -5.25 6.67 -7.83
N ARG A 83 -4.98 7.67 -6.97
CA ARG A 83 -4.76 9.07 -7.39
C ARG A 83 -3.56 9.21 -8.33
N GLU A 84 -2.47 8.49 -8.03
CA GLU A 84 -1.28 8.53 -8.86
C GLU A 84 -1.51 7.92 -10.24
N ARG A 85 -2.21 6.78 -10.32
CA ARG A 85 -2.63 6.17 -11.58
C ARG A 85 -3.44 7.13 -12.43
N GLU A 86 -4.42 7.82 -11.85
CA GLU A 86 -5.22 8.82 -12.58
C GLU A 86 -4.37 9.98 -13.09
N ARG A 87 -3.42 10.47 -12.27
CA ARG A 87 -2.48 11.53 -12.68
C ARG A 87 -1.67 11.09 -13.90
N LEU A 88 -1.11 9.88 -13.87
CA LEU A 88 -0.32 9.32 -14.96
C LEU A 88 -1.15 9.11 -16.24
N LEU A 89 -2.40 8.63 -16.12
CA LEU A 89 -3.30 8.49 -17.27
C LEU A 89 -3.62 9.85 -17.92
N ARG A 90 -3.84 10.89 -17.12
CA ARG A 90 -4.04 12.26 -17.63
C ARG A 90 -2.79 12.77 -18.35
N ALA A 91 -1.60 12.59 -17.76
CA ALA A 91 -0.33 12.99 -18.36
C ALA A 91 -0.07 12.24 -19.68
N ARG A 92 -0.32 10.94 -19.74
CA ARG A 92 -0.22 10.15 -20.97
C ARG A 92 -1.13 10.72 -22.07
N GLY A 93 -2.39 10.99 -21.76
CA GLY A 93 -3.32 11.57 -22.72
C GLY A 93 -2.91 12.96 -23.21
N GLN A 94 -2.29 13.78 -22.35
CA GLN A 94 -1.70 15.06 -22.76
C GLN A 94 -0.52 14.87 -23.71
N ALA A 95 0.39 13.94 -23.40
CA ALA A 95 1.54 13.61 -24.25
C ALA A 95 1.10 13.07 -25.62
N GLU A 96 0.10 12.19 -25.68
CA GLU A 96 -0.47 11.67 -26.93
C GLU A 96 -1.04 12.80 -27.80
N ARG A 97 -1.77 13.76 -27.20
CA ARG A 97 -2.29 14.93 -27.92
C ARG A 97 -1.17 15.83 -28.43
N ALA A 98 -0.14 16.09 -27.61
CA ALA A 98 1.01 16.88 -28.02
C ALA A 98 1.78 16.21 -29.17
N LEU A 99 2.01 14.91 -29.10
CA LEU A 99 2.65 14.13 -30.16
C LEU A 99 1.83 14.16 -31.45
N ALA A 100 0.51 14.03 -31.37
CA ALA A 100 -0.37 14.14 -32.52
C ALA A 100 -0.32 15.54 -33.17
N ALA A 101 -0.23 16.61 -32.36
CA ALA A 101 -0.05 17.96 -32.87
C ALA A 101 1.31 18.14 -33.57
N LEU A 102 2.40 17.71 -32.94
CA LEU A 102 3.74 17.76 -33.54
C LEU A 102 3.83 16.98 -34.84
N ARG A 103 3.20 15.80 -34.93
CA ARG A 103 3.14 15.03 -36.18
C ARG A 103 2.42 15.79 -37.30
N ARG A 104 1.31 16.48 -36.99
CA ARG A 104 0.60 17.31 -37.97
C ARG A 104 1.45 18.50 -38.41
N ASP A 105 2.11 19.17 -37.48
CA ASP A 105 3.00 20.30 -37.79
C ASP A 105 4.19 19.87 -38.63
N LEU A 106 4.81 18.73 -38.30
CA LEU A 106 5.89 18.16 -39.09
C LEU A 106 5.43 17.83 -40.50
N ALA A 107 4.29 17.12 -40.66
CA ALA A 107 3.75 16.81 -41.98
C ALA A 107 3.48 18.08 -42.81
N ARG A 108 2.94 19.12 -42.18
CA ARG A 108 2.70 20.42 -42.83
C ARG A 108 4.00 21.07 -43.29
N VAL A 109 5.01 21.13 -42.43
CA VAL A 109 6.32 21.73 -42.77
C VAL A 109 7.02 20.91 -43.86
N THR A 110 7.00 19.58 -43.76
CA THR A 110 7.55 18.69 -44.79
C THR A 110 6.89 18.96 -46.15
N ALA A 111 5.56 19.04 -46.21
CA ALA A 111 4.85 19.36 -47.44
C ALA A 111 5.23 20.75 -47.99
N GLN A 112 5.39 21.75 -47.12
CA GLN A 112 5.83 23.10 -47.53
C GLN A 112 7.24 23.09 -48.13
N VAL A 113 8.18 22.38 -47.51
CA VAL A 113 9.56 22.26 -48.00
C VAL A 113 9.59 21.55 -49.35
N LEU A 114 8.91 20.39 -49.47
CA LEU A 114 8.88 19.64 -50.72
C LEU A 114 8.24 20.45 -51.86
N ALA A 115 7.15 21.17 -51.58
CA ALA A 115 6.49 22.03 -52.56
C ALA A 115 7.38 23.22 -53.01
N ALA A 116 8.38 23.61 -52.23
CA ALA A 116 9.36 24.64 -52.59
C ALA A 116 10.52 24.11 -53.44
N LEU A 117 10.83 22.80 -53.33
CA LEU A 117 11.87 22.14 -54.12
C LEU A 117 11.37 21.83 -55.54
N ARG A 118 12.29 21.67 -56.49
CA ARG A 118 12.00 21.38 -57.89
C ARG A 118 12.80 20.16 -58.35
N ASP A 119 12.19 19.28 -59.13
CA ASP A 119 12.89 18.18 -59.80
C ASP A 119 13.63 18.66 -61.06
N GLY A 120 14.26 17.73 -61.79
CA GLY A 120 14.99 18.02 -63.02
C GLY A 120 14.12 18.55 -64.16
N ASP A 121 12.81 18.32 -64.10
CA ASP A 121 11.82 18.80 -65.07
C ASP A 121 11.19 20.14 -64.62
N GLY A 122 11.61 20.69 -63.48
CA GLY A 122 11.10 21.94 -62.92
C GLY A 122 9.75 21.81 -62.19
N ASN A 123 9.28 20.59 -61.90
CA ASN A 123 8.05 20.37 -61.15
C ASN A 123 8.30 20.37 -59.63
N PRO A 124 7.34 20.81 -58.79
CA PRO A 124 7.44 20.69 -57.35
C PRO A 124 7.54 19.25 -56.86
N LEU A 125 8.37 18.99 -55.85
CA LEU A 125 8.43 17.67 -55.24
C LEU A 125 7.14 17.39 -54.45
N ARG A 126 6.62 16.18 -54.63
CA ARG A 126 5.33 15.75 -54.06
C ARG A 126 5.54 14.96 -52.76
N PRO A 127 4.83 15.28 -51.66
CA PRO A 127 4.95 14.57 -50.39
C PRO A 127 4.47 13.11 -50.43
N GLU A 128 3.76 12.70 -51.47
CA GLU A 128 3.37 11.30 -51.69
C GLU A 128 4.51 10.46 -52.28
N THR A 129 5.50 11.10 -52.90
CA THR A 129 6.58 10.46 -53.65
C THR A 129 7.95 10.72 -53.04
N PHE A 130 8.08 11.76 -52.21
CA PHE A 130 9.31 12.17 -51.55
C PHE A 130 9.09 12.46 -50.07
N GLY A 131 10.07 12.11 -49.25
CA GLY A 131 10.14 12.36 -47.83
C GLY A 131 11.44 13.07 -47.46
N LEU A 132 11.52 13.57 -46.23
CA LEU A 132 12.73 14.15 -45.67
C LEU A 132 13.18 13.29 -44.48
N ARG A 133 14.43 12.84 -44.51
CA ARG A 133 15.05 12.06 -43.45
C ARG A 133 16.05 12.93 -42.70
N LEU A 134 15.88 13.02 -41.38
CA LEU A 134 16.84 13.66 -40.48
C LEU A 134 17.68 12.58 -39.80
N ALA A 135 18.99 12.61 -40.03
CA ALA A 135 19.93 11.71 -39.37
C ALA A 135 20.21 12.16 -37.92
N PRO A 136 20.73 11.27 -37.04
CA PRO A 136 21.00 11.59 -35.63
C PRO A 136 22.01 12.72 -35.41
N ASP A 137 22.88 12.96 -36.38
CA ASP A 137 23.86 14.07 -36.41
C ASP A 137 23.25 15.39 -36.91
N GLY A 138 21.98 15.37 -37.31
CA GLY A 138 21.25 16.53 -37.81
C GLY A 138 21.30 16.72 -39.33
N GLU A 139 21.92 15.80 -40.09
CA GLU A 139 21.90 15.89 -41.55
C GLU A 139 20.50 15.63 -42.12
N LEU A 140 20.02 16.52 -42.99
CA LEU A 140 18.73 16.38 -43.66
C LEU A 140 18.93 15.90 -45.11
N SER A 141 18.34 14.76 -45.45
CA SER A 141 18.39 14.16 -46.78
C SER A 141 16.99 13.96 -47.37
N LEU A 142 16.89 14.08 -48.69
CA LEU A 142 15.67 13.77 -49.44
C LEU A 142 15.62 12.26 -49.71
N GLU A 143 14.49 11.62 -49.41
CA GLU A 143 14.24 10.19 -49.69
C GLU A 143 13.07 10.03 -50.65
N GLY A 144 13.16 9.08 -51.59
CA GLY A 144 12.01 8.68 -52.39
C GLY A 144 11.10 7.75 -51.58
N LEU A 145 9.80 8.01 -51.58
CA LEU A 145 8.77 7.18 -50.93
C LEU A 145 8.22 6.10 -51.87
N GLY A 146 8.68 6.06 -53.13
CA GLY A 146 8.40 5.00 -54.10
C GLY A 146 9.27 3.77 -53.87
N GLY A 147 8.63 2.60 -53.71
CA GLY A 147 9.26 1.35 -53.31
C GLY A 147 9.93 0.57 -54.44
N GLY A 148 10.96 -0.20 -54.08
CA GLY A 148 11.60 -1.20 -54.94
C GLY A 148 12.58 -0.63 -55.95
#